data_AF-A0A9P1FDF6-F1
#
_entry.id   AF-A0A9P1FDF6-F1
#
_cell.length_a   1.000
_cell.length_b   1.000
_cell.length_c   1.000
_cell.angle_alpha   90.00
_cell.angle_beta   90.00
_cell.angle_gamma   90.00
#
_symmetry.space_group_name_H-M   'P 1'
#
loop_
_entity.id
_entity.type
_entity.pdbx_description
1 polymer ?
#
loop_
_entity_poly.entity_id
_entity_poly.type
_entity_poly.pdbx_seq_one_letter_code
_entity_poly.pdbx_strand_id
1 'polypeptide(L)'
;MNVDTFFRNLPADEFQIFETELREALIHVAAKAKDLGLPGGRFPLHAWIERRLGEEIAAQSDSRGYLEIALMASGWSGGTRVDEAFFNGLKEDSFSKEEGALREAIFDFLASWQSPSLATADDLSKDANVSACVEAFLPSSVPLGDWIERRIGGEIELQEGVVQVLPDARKIVSDKYQALLAQRNTQQTATTVPARFPQPPLQGKGKGKPPAPLPAVENKEQWLQALPQNELTGEEVNLRQVLLDWLDAWARRPQGKGPKGAPLLGDAMNDSRVTQGRMRLLPRNVSLKEWIEARIGGELELRENQRGQVEVVRSGGEANQDPNGILDSLPEDALNEQELELRTLVLGALSSSRNRLTQLSQNPAVMAAKRKFLPDEVPLSEWIDRRIGGEVEITADNWVRTRSNGNATEEPAQGPASGPGGFKGESKGESKGESKGESKGESKGKGKNGKGKSDADSSRNLAENFFKSLPAMNFTEAEEALRDAILCFLENWAEEEAPTLSKAMLDPEVRRCKLEVLPKGNVVSLKEWIERRLGGELEIVRNETGNLVIGICGDPEPAKREAADDWEQGPGKVPRVQTE
;
A
#
# COMPACT_ATOMS: atom_id res chain seq x y z
N MET A 1 -0.35 15.37 0.87
CA MET A 1 0.57 16.53 0.80
C MET A 1 0.81 16.99 2.23
N ASN A 2 2.06 17.07 2.71
CA ASN A 2 2.33 17.58 4.06
C ASN A 2 2.10 19.11 4.09
N VAL A 3 1.58 19.63 5.20
CA VAL A 3 1.29 21.06 5.45
C VAL A 3 2.46 21.97 5.03
N ASP A 4 3.69 21.62 5.39
CA ASP A 4 4.87 22.44 5.04
C ASP A 4 5.12 22.49 3.52
N THR A 5 4.80 21.41 2.82
CA THR A 5 4.92 21.35 1.35
C THR A 5 3.83 22.17 0.68
N PHE A 6 2.62 22.19 1.26
CA PHE A 6 1.54 23.05 0.79
C PHE A 6 1.95 24.51 0.88
N PHE A 7 2.38 24.99 2.05
CA PHE A 7 2.77 26.39 2.24
C PHE A 7 4.02 26.79 1.43
N ARG A 8 5.00 25.90 1.24
CA ARG A 8 6.17 26.18 0.38
C ARG A 8 5.82 26.32 -1.10
N ASN A 9 4.71 25.72 -1.54
CA ASN A 9 4.26 25.80 -2.93
C ASN A 9 3.34 27.00 -3.18
N LEU A 10 3.00 27.77 -2.15
CA LEU A 10 2.28 29.02 -2.32
C LEU A 10 3.24 30.11 -2.81
N PRO A 11 2.84 30.97 -3.75
CA PRO A 11 3.65 32.12 -4.15
C PRO A 11 3.94 32.98 -2.92
N ALA A 12 5.22 33.33 -2.71
CA ALA A 12 5.63 34.13 -1.55
C ALA A 12 5.07 35.56 -1.59
N ASP A 13 4.75 36.05 -2.79
CA ASP A 13 4.51 37.46 -3.06
C ASP A 13 3.03 37.78 -3.35
N GLU A 14 2.21 36.75 -3.59
CA GLU A 14 0.80 36.90 -4.01
C GLU A 14 -0.08 35.83 -3.37
N PHE A 15 -1.18 36.26 -2.75
CA PHE A 15 -2.24 35.35 -2.33
C PHE A 15 -2.96 34.81 -3.56
N GLN A 16 -3.14 33.50 -3.62
CA GLN A 16 -4.05 32.90 -4.58
C GLN A 16 -5.50 33.35 -4.30
N ILE A 17 -6.39 33.16 -5.27
CA ILE A 17 -7.79 33.61 -5.19
C ILE A 17 -8.47 33.04 -3.93
N PHE A 18 -8.32 31.74 -3.67
CA PHE A 18 -8.93 31.11 -2.49
C PHE A 18 -8.33 31.62 -1.17
N GLU A 19 -7.05 31.99 -1.15
CA GLU A 19 -6.40 32.55 0.05
C GLU A 19 -6.93 33.95 0.35
N THR A 20 -7.16 34.73 -0.71
CA THR A 20 -7.79 36.06 -0.60
C THR A 20 -9.22 35.93 -0.06
N GLU A 21 -10.01 35.01 -0.59
CA GLU A 21 -11.38 34.74 -0.12
C GLU A 21 -11.40 34.29 1.35
N LEU A 22 -10.53 33.35 1.74
CA LEU A 22 -10.42 32.88 3.12
C LEU A 22 -9.98 34.01 4.06
N ARG A 23 -9.00 34.82 3.66
CA ARG A 23 -8.53 35.98 4.42
C ARG A 23 -9.65 36.98 4.64
N GLU A 24 -10.41 37.33 3.60
CA GLU A 24 -11.53 38.26 3.70
C GLU A 24 -12.64 37.72 4.62
N ALA A 25 -12.97 36.43 4.51
CA ALA A 25 -13.92 35.78 5.39
C ALA A 25 -13.48 35.84 6.87
N LEU A 26 -12.21 35.55 7.16
CA LEU A 26 -11.65 35.60 8.52
C LEU A 26 -11.63 37.03 9.08
N ILE A 27 -11.27 38.03 8.26
CA ILE A 27 -11.31 39.44 8.65
C ILE A 27 -12.74 39.87 8.98
N HIS A 28 -13.70 39.49 8.14
CA HIS A 28 -15.11 39.82 8.36
C HIS A 28 -15.67 39.17 9.64
N VAL A 29 -15.30 37.90 9.93
CA VAL A 29 -15.65 37.23 11.18
C VAL A 29 -15.04 37.95 12.39
N ALA A 30 -13.78 38.36 12.32
CA ALA A 30 -13.11 39.10 13.39
C ALA A 30 -13.76 40.48 13.63
N ALA A 31 -14.14 41.21 12.56
CA ALA A 31 -14.85 42.47 12.66
C ALA A 31 -16.21 42.30 13.34
N LYS A 32 -17.00 41.31 12.92
CA LYS A 32 -18.29 41.01 13.58
C LYS A 32 -18.14 40.57 15.04
N ALA A 33 -17.09 39.84 15.39
CA ALA A 33 -16.81 39.45 16.77
C ALA A 33 -16.61 40.67 17.69
N LYS A 34 -15.97 41.71 17.16
CA LYS A 34 -15.83 43.01 17.83
C LYS A 34 -17.17 43.71 17.99
N ASP A 35 -18.00 43.73 16.95
CA ASP A 35 -19.33 44.38 16.98
C ASP A 35 -20.30 43.67 17.95
N LEU A 36 -20.15 42.35 18.11
CA LEU A 36 -20.94 41.54 19.05
C LEU A 36 -20.48 41.68 20.51
N GLY A 37 -19.46 42.51 20.79
CA GLY A 37 -18.97 42.75 22.15
C GLY A 37 -18.32 41.53 22.79
N LEU A 38 -17.78 40.60 21.99
CA LEU A 38 -17.08 39.44 22.54
C LEU A 38 -15.84 39.90 23.32
N PRO A 39 -15.55 39.31 24.51
CA PRO A 39 -14.44 39.74 25.35
C PRO A 39 -13.11 39.72 24.59
N GLY A 40 -12.47 40.88 24.49
CA GLY A 40 -11.19 41.04 23.79
C GLY A 40 -11.28 40.97 22.25
N GLY A 41 -12.48 41.04 21.66
CA GLY A 41 -12.67 40.98 20.21
C GLY A 41 -12.28 39.64 19.58
N ARG A 42 -12.13 38.59 20.40
CA ARG A 42 -11.72 37.26 19.94
C ARG A 42 -12.94 36.42 19.59
N PHE A 43 -12.94 35.84 18.39
CA PHE A 43 -13.96 34.89 17.98
C PHE A 43 -13.48 33.46 18.30
N PRO A 44 -14.21 32.67 19.11
CA PRO A 44 -13.80 31.31 19.44
C PRO A 44 -14.15 30.36 18.28
N LEU A 45 -13.41 30.47 17.17
CA LEU A 45 -13.71 29.80 15.91
C LEU A 45 -13.86 28.27 16.08
N HIS A 46 -12.96 27.63 16.82
CA HIS A 46 -13.04 26.21 17.16
C HIS A 46 -14.38 25.84 17.81
N ALA A 47 -14.71 26.48 18.94
CA ALA A 47 -15.93 26.20 19.68
C ALA A 47 -17.20 26.55 18.88
N TRP A 48 -17.12 27.54 17.99
CA TRP A 48 -18.24 27.90 17.12
C TRP A 48 -18.47 26.85 16.04
N ILE A 49 -17.42 26.41 15.33
CA ILE A 49 -17.49 25.33 14.33
C ILE A 49 -18.07 24.09 14.98
N GLU A 50 -17.52 23.66 16.12
CA GLU A 50 -18.01 22.50 16.85
C GLU A 50 -19.50 22.59 17.25
N ARG A 51 -19.98 23.76 17.66
CA ARG A 51 -21.35 23.91 18.19
C ARG A 51 -22.39 24.20 17.11
N ARG A 52 -21.98 24.63 15.92
CA ARG A 52 -22.89 25.14 14.88
C ARG A 52 -22.76 24.43 13.54
N LEU A 53 -21.58 23.90 13.23
CA LEU A 53 -21.26 23.28 11.94
C LEU A 53 -20.78 21.82 12.08
N GLY A 54 -20.81 21.24 13.29
CA GLY A 54 -20.18 19.96 13.62
C GLY A 54 -20.62 18.73 12.81
N GLU A 55 -21.61 18.84 11.92
CA GLU A 55 -21.99 17.79 10.97
C GLU A 55 -21.30 17.96 9.59
N GLU A 56 -20.90 19.18 9.24
CA GLU A 56 -20.31 19.52 7.94
C GLU A 56 -18.79 19.69 8.03
N ILE A 57 -18.32 20.32 9.10
CA ILE A 57 -16.92 20.72 9.29
C ILE A 57 -16.49 20.34 10.70
N ALA A 58 -15.38 19.60 10.79
CA ALA A 58 -14.69 19.39 12.06
C ALA A 58 -13.59 20.43 12.24
N ALA A 59 -13.31 20.76 13.49
CA ALA A 59 -12.15 21.55 13.86
C ALA A 59 -11.48 20.89 15.06
N GLN A 60 -10.16 20.74 15.03
CA GLN A 60 -9.39 20.15 16.12
C GLN A 60 -8.13 20.98 16.34
N SER A 61 -7.75 21.16 17.60
CA SER A 61 -6.43 21.69 17.92
C SER A 61 -5.41 20.57 18.05
N ASP A 62 -4.28 20.68 17.34
CA ASP A 62 -3.17 19.74 17.51
C ASP A 62 -2.42 19.99 18.83
N SER A 63 -1.46 19.13 19.15
CA SER A 63 -0.62 19.25 20.35
C SER A 63 0.26 20.50 20.40
N ARG A 64 0.36 21.23 19.28
CA ARG A 64 1.10 22.50 19.15
C ARG A 64 0.17 23.72 19.24
N GLY A 65 -1.14 23.51 19.35
CA GLY A 65 -2.15 24.57 19.44
C GLY A 65 -2.60 25.14 18.09
N TYR A 66 -2.24 24.52 16.96
CA TYR A 66 -2.76 24.88 15.65
C TYR A 66 -4.17 24.32 15.47
N LEU A 67 -5.05 25.13 14.88
CA LEU A 67 -6.42 24.74 14.57
C LEU A 67 -6.46 24.11 13.17
N GLU A 68 -6.69 22.81 13.10
CA GLU A 68 -6.99 22.09 11.87
C GLU A 68 -8.50 22.13 11.61
N ILE A 69 -8.90 22.40 10.36
CA ILE A 69 -10.31 22.46 9.92
C ILE A 69 -10.43 21.66 8.63
N ALA A 70 -11.41 20.76 8.56
CA ALA A 70 -11.67 19.94 7.38
C ALA A 70 -13.13 19.45 7.32
N LEU A 71 -13.53 19.05 6.11
CA LEU A 71 -14.88 18.60 5.80
C LEU A 71 -15.10 17.18 6.32
N MET A 72 -16.22 16.93 6.98
CA MET A 72 -16.57 15.62 7.54
C MET A 72 -16.76 14.54 6.45
N ALA A 73 -17.07 14.93 5.21
CA ALA A 73 -17.27 14.02 4.09
C ALA A 73 -15.98 13.30 3.61
N SER A 74 -14.79 13.74 4.03
CA SER A 74 -13.51 13.18 3.55
C SER A 74 -12.91 12.08 4.43
N GLY A 75 -13.70 11.41 5.28
CA GLY A 75 -13.22 10.28 6.08
C GLY A 75 -12.24 10.69 7.19
N TRP A 76 -12.42 11.89 7.74
CA TRP A 76 -11.61 12.39 8.84
C TRP A 76 -12.00 11.65 10.12
N SER A 77 -11.15 10.73 10.57
CA SER A 77 -11.33 9.95 11.80
C SER A 77 -10.84 10.70 13.04
N GLY A 78 -11.13 12.01 13.12
CA GLY A 78 -10.91 12.80 14.33
C GLY A 78 -11.95 12.40 15.38
N GLY A 79 -11.74 11.25 16.02
CA GLY A 79 -12.58 10.74 17.10
C GLY A 79 -12.55 11.70 18.28
N THR A 80 -13.69 12.26 18.67
CA THR A 80 -13.84 12.88 20.01
C THR A 80 -15.25 13.26 20.44
N ARG A 81 -16.33 13.09 19.65
CA ARG A 81 -17.67 13.49 20.15
C ARG A 81 -18.74 12.42 20.25
N VAL A 82 -18.73 11.39 19.41
CA VAL A 82 -19.66 10.28 19.58
C VAL A 82 -19.15 9.33 20.68
N ASP A 83 -17.84 9.27 20.86
CA ASP A 83 -17.19 8.26 21.71
C ASP A 83 -17.30 8.60 23.20
N GLU A 84 -17.25 9.88 23.59
CA GLU A 84 -17.35 10.29 25.01
C GLU A 84 -18.72 9.97 25.62
N ALA A 85 -19.81 10.07 24.86
CA ALA A 85 -21.14 9.74 25.38
C ALA A 85 -21.26 8.25 25.73
N PHE A 86 -20.62 7.39 24.91
CA PHE A 86 -20.53 5.96 25.19
C PHE A 86 -19.73 5.70 26.46
N PHE A 87 -18.50 6.24 26.58
CA PHE A 87 -17.66 6.02 27.76
C PHE A 87 -18.26 6.58 29.05
N ASN A 88 -18.92 7.74 29.00
CA ASN A 88 -19.63 8.32 30.14
C ASN A 88 -20.87 7.51 30.58
N GLY A 89 -21.40 6.66 29.69
CA GLY A 89 -22.49 5.75 30.00
C GLY A 89 -22.03 4.45 30.68
N LEU A 90 -20.72 4.14 30.66
CA LEU A 90 -20.17 2.96 31.30
C LEU A 90 -19.96 3.20 32.80
N LYS A 91 -20.16 2.16 33.60
CA LYS A 91 -19.88 2.23 35.04
C LYS A 91 -18.37 2.16 35.27
N GLU A 92 -17.84 3.07 36.07
CA GLU A 92 -16.39 3.17 36.29
C GLU A 92 -15.82 1.93 36.99
N ASP A 93 -16.49 1.44 38.05
CA ASP A 93 -15.98 0.37 38.92
C ASP A 93 -16.42 -1.05 38.51
N SER A 94 -17.14 -1.21 37.40
CA SER A 94 -17.66 -2.53 37.02
C SER A 94 -17.84 -2.66 35.52
N PHE A 95 -17.40 -3.78 34.96
CA PHE A 95 -17.70 -4.15 33.59
C PHE A 95 -19.14 -4.63 33.45
N SER A 96 -19.83 -4.21 32.38
CA SER A 96 -21.06 -4.89 31.97
C SER A 96 -20.77 -6.33 31.56
N LYS A 97 -21.81 -7.14 31.31
CA LYS A 97 -21.62 -8.53 30.89
C LYS A 97 -20.91 -8.61 29.53
N GLU A 98 -21.32 -7.76 28.60
CA GLU A 98 -20.78 -7.67 27.25
C GLU A 98 -19.36 -7.08 27.26
N GLU A 99 -19.12 -6.06 28.08
CA GLU A 99 -17.81 -5.46 28.28
C GLU A 99 -16.82 -6.45 28.89
N GLY A 100 -17.25 -7.19 29.91
CA GLY A 100 -16.45 -8.24 30.54
C GLY A 100 -16.14 -9.37 29.55
N ALA A 101 -17.08 -9.73 28.67
CA ALA A 101 -16.84 -10.72 27.63
C ALA A 101 -15.77 -10.27 26.63
N LEU A 102 -15.77 -8.99 26.22
CA LEU A 102 -14.72 -8.43 25.37
C LEU A 102 -13.35 -8.46 26.06
N ARG A 103 -13.28 -8.03 27.33
CA ARG A 103 -12.06 -8.11 28.14
C ARG A 103 -11.52 -9.54 28.24
N GLU A 104 -12.38 -10.51 28.53
CA GLU A 104 -11.99 -11.92 28.64
C GLU A 104 -11.50 -12.49 27.30
N ALA A 105 -12.15 -12.15 26.19
CA ALA A 105 -11.75 -12.57 24.85
C ALA A 105 -10.35 -12.04 24.48
N ILE A 106 -10.02 -10.80 24.84
CA ILE A 106 -8.69 -10.22 24.64
C ILE A 106 -7.64 -11.00 25.42
N PHE A 107 -7.90 -11.34 26.69
CA PHE A 107 -6.96 -12.13 27.48
C PHE A 107 -6.82 -13.58 26.99
N ASP A 108 -7.90 -14.20 26.52
CA ASP A 108 -7.84 -15.53 25.89
C ASP A 108 -7.00 -15.51 24.61
N PHE A 109 -7.16 -14.48 23.78
CA PHE A 109 -6.31 -14.26 22.61
C PHE A 109 -4.84 -14.13 23.01
N LEU A 110 -4.52 -13.24 23.95
CA LEU A 110 -3.14 -13.01 24.40
C LEU A 110 -2.52 -14.27 25.02
N ALA A 111 -3.30 -15.07 25.75
CA ALA A 111 -2.85 -16.35 26.28
C ALA A 111 -2.58 -17.37 25.17
N SER A 112 -3.35 -17.36 24.09
CA SER A 112 -3.19 -18.29 22.95
C SER A 112 -2.14 -17.84 21.92
N TRP A 113 -1.66 -16.60 22.00
CA TRP A 113 -0.74 -15.98 21.05
C TRP A 113 0.61 -16.70 21.03
N GLN A 114 1.05 -17.12 19.84
CA GLN A 114 2.27 -17.94 19.65
C GLN A 114 3.35 -17.23 18.81
N SER A 115 3.06 -16.04 18.27
CA SER A 115 4.05 -15.34 17.47
C SER A 115 5.22 -14.90 18.35
N PRO A 116 6.48 -14.99 17.85
CA PRO A 116 7.62 -14.38 18.53
C PRO A 116 7.53 -12.85 18.58
N SER A 117 6.73 -12.23 17.71
CA SER A 117 6.43 -10.80 17.77
C SER A 117 5.35 -10.51 18.80
N LEU A 118 5.46 -9.38 19.49
CA LEU A 118 4.38 -8.86 20.34
C LEU A 118 3.12 -8.66 19.50
N ALA A 119 1.97 -8.96 20.09
CA ALA A 119 0.68 -8.75 19.45
C ALA A 119 0.41 -7.25 19.25
N THR A 120 -0.27 -6.88 18.17
CA THR A 120 -0.71 -5.51 17.91
C THR A 120 -2.22 -5.37 18.10
N ALA A 121 -2.73 -4.14 18.21
CA ALA A 121 -4.17 -3.88 18.25
C ALA A 121 -4.90 -4.37 16.98
N ASP A 122 -4.20 -4.39 15.84
CA ASP A 122 -4.71 -4.94 14.58
C ASP A 122 -4.79 -6.47 14.64
N ASP A 123 -3.85 -7.15 15.29
CA ASP A 123 -3.91 -8.61 15.50
C ASP A 123 -5.08 -9.00 16.42
N LEU A 124 -5.31 -8.24 17.49
CA LEU A 124 -6.49 -8.40 18.35
C LEU A 124 -7.79 -8.27 17.54
N SER A 125 -7.86 -7.28 16.65
CA SER A 125 -9.06 -7.02 15.84
C SER A 125 -9.33 -8.10 14.78
N LYS A 126 -8.33 -8.94 14.44
CA LYS A 126 -8.48 -10.07 13.51
C LYS A 126 -8.91 -11.36 14.20
N ASP A 127 -8.79 -11.46 15.52
CA ASP A 127 -9.26 -12.62 16.25
C ASP A 127 -10.79 -12.71 16.19
N ALA A 128 -11.31 -13.88 15.85
CA ALA A 128 -12.74 -14.06 15.61
C ALA A 128 -13.58 -13.85 16.89
N ASN A 129 -13.07 -14.22 18.06
CA ASN A 129 -13.79 -14.05 19.32
C ASN A 129 -13.75 -12.60 19.78
N VAL A 130 -12.59 -11.96 19.68
CA VAL A 130 -12.45 -10.52 19.99
C VAL A 130 -13.34 -9.70 19.06
N SER A 131 -13.29 -9.94 17.75
CA SER A 131 -14.11 -9.23 16.76
C SER A 131 -15.61 -9.40 17.02
N ALA A 132 -16.07 -10.61 17.36
CA ALA A 132 -17.48 -10.84 17.70
C ALA A 132 -17.90 -10.07 18.97
N CYS A 133 -17.03 -9.97 19.97
CA CYS A 133 -17.29 -9.18 21.17
C CYS A 133 -17.26 -7.67 20.90
N VAL A 134 -16.37 -7.21 20.02
CA VAL A 134 -16.32 -5.82 19.55
C VAL A 134 -17.62 -5.44 18.87
N GLU A 135 -18.10 -6.24 17.91
CA GLU A 135 -19.38 -5.98 17.23
C GLU A 135 -20.59 -6.01 18.18
N ALA A 136 -20.55 -6.84 19.21
CA ALA A 136 -21.63 -6.95 20.18
C ALA A 136 -21.68 -5.80 21.19
N PHE A 137 -20.55 -5.17 21.50
CA PHE A 137 -20.44 -4.21 22.60
C PHE A 137 -20.03 -2.79 22.17
N LEU A 138 -19.04 -2.65 21.29
CA LEU A 138 -18.51 -1.36 20.89
C LEU A 138 -19.31 -0.77 19.73
N PRO A 139 -19.76 0.49 19.83
CA PRO A 139 -20.27 1.23 18.67
C PRO A 139 -19.19 1.27 17.58
N SER A 140 -19.60 1.25 16.31
CA SER A 140 -18.66 1.30 15.18
C SER A 140 -17.79 2.57 15.13
N SER A 141 -18.14 3.60 15.90
CA SER A 141 -17.33 4.82 16.03
C SER A 141 -16.18 4.68 17.02
N VAL A 142 -16.26 3.73 17.98
CA VAL A 142 -15.29 3.59 19.07
C VAL A 142 -14.24 2.56 18.67
N PRO A 143 -12.97 2.97 18.43
CA PRO A 143 -11.90 2.04 18.13
C PRO A 143 -11.63 1.11 19.33
N LEU A 144 -11.27 -0.15 19.04
CA LEU A 144 -10.87 -1.09 20.08
C LEU A 144 -9.69 -0.57 20.91
N GLY A 145 -8.74 0.14 20.28
CA GLY A 145 -7.59 0.73 20.96
C GLY A 145 -7.98 1.72 22.06
N ASP A 146 -8.85 2.67 21.73
CA ASP A 146 -9.36 3.68 22.67
C ASP A 146 -10.11 3.04 23.84
N TRP A 147 -10.90 2.00 23.57
CA TRP A 147 -11.56 1.26 24.64
C TRP A 147 -10.56 0.53 25.55
N ILE A 148 -9.53 -0.12 24.99
CA ILE A 148 -8.47 -0.79 25.76
C ILE A 148 -7.81 0.21 26.70
N GLU A 149 -7.34 1.34 26.18
CA GLU A 149 -6.63 2.36 26.98
C GLU A 149 -7.50 2.95 28.09
N ARG A 150 -8.78 3.22 27.82
CA ARG A 150 -9.67 3.85 28.80
C ARG A 150 -10.20 2.89 29.86
N ARG A 151 -10.45 1.63 29.52
CA ARG A 151 -11.22 0.70 30.36
C ARG A 151 -10.37 -0.38 31.00
N ILE A 152 -9.33 -0.82 30.30
CA ILE A 152 -8.37 -1.81 30.81
C ILE A 152 -6.93 -1.33 30.70
N GLY A 153 -6.71 0.00 30.63
CA GLY A 153 -5.39 0.62 30.53
C GLY A 153 -4.44 0.31 31.69
N GLY A 154 -4.99 -0.03 32.87
CA GLY A 154 -4.19 -0.51 34.01
C GLY A 154 -3.73 -1.97 33.89
N GLU A 155 -4.29 -2.71 32.94
CA GLU A 155 -4.01 -4.13 32.70
C GLU A 155 -3.25 -4.35 31.39
N ILE A 156 -3.57 -3.55 30.37
CA ILE A 156 -3.01 -3.60 29.03
C ILE A 156 -2.68 -2.19 28.57
N GLU A 157 -1.46 -1.98 28.08
CA GLU A 157 -1.03 -0.71 27.50
C GLU A 157 -0.75 -0.88 26.00
N LEU A 158 -1.15 0.09 25.19
CA LEU A 158 -0.84 0.14 23.77
C LEU A 158 0.32 1.11 23.54
N GLN A 159 1.52 0.58 23.29
CA GLN A 159 2.70 1.39 22.98
C GLN A 159 3.00 1.30 21.48
N GLU A 160 2.82 2.41 20.75
CA GLU A 160 3.01 2.46 19.28
C GLU A 160 2.19 1.39 18.54
N GLY A 161 0.98 1.07 19.03
CA GLY A 161 0.09 0.05 18.48
C GLY A 161 0.44 -1.39 18.87
N VAL A 162 1.50 -1.59 19.65
CA VAL A 162 1.90 -2.88 20.21
C VAL A 162 1.25 -3.07 21.58
N VAL A 163 0.65 -4.23 21.80
CA VAL A 163 -0.05 -4.60 23.02
C VAL A 163 0.97 -5.08 24.06
N GLN A 164 1.03 -4.41 25.20
CA GLN A 164 1.84 -4.78 26.34
C GLN A 164 0.97 -5.17 27.54
N VAL A 165 1.26 -6.33 28.12
CA VAL A 165 0.57 -6.80 29.33
C VAL A 165 1.28 -6.26 30.56
N LEU A 166 0.60 -5.38 31.30
CA LEU A 166 1.11 -4.77 32.53
C LEU A 166 1.23 -5.83 33.65
N PRO A 167 2.11 -5.60 34.65
CA PRO A 167 2.42 -6.59 35.69
C PRO A 167 1.19 -7.21 36.37
N ASP A 168 0.16 -6.40 36.65
CA ASP A 168 -1.05 -6.83 37.35
C ASP A 168 -1.88 -7.84 36.54
N ALA A 169 -1.83 -7.75 35.20
CA ALA A 169 -2.56 -8.63 34.30
C ALA A 169 -1.77 -9.86 33.84
N ARG A 170 -0.44 -9.90 34.06
CA ARG A 170 0.40 -11.05 33.66
C ARG A 170 -0.06 -12.36 34.30
N LYS A 171 -0.52 -12.30 35.55
CA LYS A 171 -1.05 -13.48 36.24
C LYS A 171 -2.30 -14.02 35.55
N ILE A 172 -3.20 -13.14 35.10
CA ILE A 172 -4.44 -13.51 34.42
C ILE A 172 -4.13 -14.23 33.11
N VAL A 173 -3.24 -13.67 32.29
CA VAL A 173 -2.82 -14.26 31.01
C VAL A 173 -2.11 -15.61 31.25
N SER A 174 -1.24 -15.68 32.26
CA SER A 174 -0.53 -16.92 32.62
C SER A 174 -1.49 -18.02 33.08
N ASP A 175 -2.44 -17.71 33.96
CA ASP A 175 -3.45 -18.66 34.45
C ASP A 175 -4.33 -19.19 33.29
N LYS A 176 -4.74 -18.30 32.37
CA LYS A 176 -5.49 -18.69 31.16
C LYS A 176 -4.67 -19.58 30.23
N TYR A 177 -3.39 -19.28 30.04
CA TYR A 177 -2.49 -20.13 29.25
C TYR A 177 -2.35 -21.52 29.85
N GLN A 178 -2.18 -21.62 31.18
CA GLN A 178 -2.14 -22.90 31.88
C GLN A 178 -3.45 -23.68 31.75
N ALA A 179 -4.60 -23.01 31.86
CA ALA A 179 -5.90 -23.62 31.66
C ALA A 179 -6.07 -24.16 30.22
N LEU A 180 -5.62 -23.42 29.20
CA LEU A 180 -5.60 -23.86 27.81
C LEU A 180 -4.72 -25.10 27.61
N LEU A 181 -3.54 -25.16 28.24
CA LEU A 181 -2.66 -26.34 28.21
C LEU A 181 -3.32 -27.56 28.89
N ALA A 182 -3.97 -27.36 30.03
CA ALA A 182 -4.68 -28.44 30.74
C ALA A 182 -5.85 -29.00 29.92
N GLN A 183 -6.62 -28.13 29.25
CA GLN A 183 -7.68 -28.55 28.34
C GLN A 183 -7.13 -29.35 27.15
N ARG A 184 -6.01 -28.90 26.57
CA ARG A 184 -5.37 -29.59 25.45
C ARG A 184 -4.88 -30.99 25.83
N ASN A 185 -4.35 -31.15 27.04
CA ASN A 185 -3.93 -32.47 27.56
C ASN A 185 -5.12 -33.38 27.83
N THR A 186 -6.20 -32.86 28.41
CA THR A 186 -7.42 -33.64 28.70
C THR A 186 -8.09 -34.16 27.42
N GLN A 187 -8.10 -33.36 26.35
CA GLN A 187 -8.61 -33.80 25.05
C GLN A 187 -7.76 -34.90 24.41
N GLN A 188 -6.48 -35.06 24.77
CA GLN A 188 -5.65 -36.14 24.26
C GLN A 188 -5.86 -37.46 25.02
N THR A 189 -6.15 -37.42 26.32
CA THR A 189 -6.28 -38.62 27.17
C THR A 189 -7.65 -39.28 27.15
N ALA A 190 -8.70 -38.58 26.70
CA ALA A 190 -10.07 -39.12 26.65
C ALA A 190 -10.34 -40.08 25.47
N THR A 191 -9.31 -40.44 24.68
CA THR A 191 -9.43 -41.42 23.59
C THR A 191 -9.27 -42.87 24.11
N THR A 192 -10.04 -43.25 25.13
CA THR A 192 -10.12 -44.64 25.60
C THR A 192 -11.08 -45.41 24.71
N VAL A 193 -10.52 -46.31 23.90
CA VAL A 193 -11.19 -47.16 22.92
C VAL A 193 -12.22 -48.08 23.60
N PRO A 194 -13.54 -47.99 23.30
CA PRO A 194 -14.48 -49.03 23.69
C PRO A 194 -14.37 -50.23 22.73
N ALA A 195 -14.51 -51.43 23.30
CA ALA A 195 -14.27 -52.71 22.66
C ALA A 195 -15.20 -52.99 21.44
N ARG A 196 -14.58 -53.01 20.26
CA ARG A 196 -14.65 -54.02 19.18
C ARG A 196 -15.99 -54.74 18.93
N PHE A 197 -16.76 -54.24 17.97
CA PHE A 197 -17.57 -55.06 17.04
C PHE A 197 -17.08 -54.84 15.60
N PRO A 198 -17.11 -55.86 14.71
CA PRO A 198 -16.59 -55.74 13.35
C PRO A 198 -17.67 -55.25 12.38
N GLN A 199 -17.50 -54.05 11.83
CA GLN A 199 -18.22 -53.58 10.64
C GLN A 199 -17.29 -52.77 9.71
N PRO A 200 -17.63 -52.67 8.41
CA PRO A 200 -16.72 -52.21 7.37
C PRO A 200 -16.49 -50.69 7.38
N PRO A 201 -15.42 -50.21 6.73
CA PRO A 201 -14.75 -48.97 7.09
C PRO A 201 -15.29 -47.76 6.33
N LEU A 202 -15.86 -46.78 7.04
CA LEU A 202 -16.05 -45.42 6.51
C LEU A 202 -15.71 -44.34 7.56
N GLN A 203 -14.46 -43.87 7.42
CA GLN A 203 -13.97 -42.48 7.48
C GLN A 203 -14.56 -41.52 8.52
N GLY A 204 -13.94 -41.50 9.71
CA GLY A 204 -14.10 -40.46 10.72
C GLY A 204 -13.03 -39.37 10.61
N LYS A 205 -13.44 -38.11 10.81
CA LYS A 205 -12.64 -36.88 10.89
C LYS A 205 -11.64 -36.92 12.05
N GLY A 206 -10.45 -37.48 11.81
CA GLY A 206 -9.32 -37.32 12.71
C GLY A 206 -8.61 -35.98 12.46
N LYS A 207 -8.19 -35.30 13.54
CA LYS A 207 -7.11 -34.29 13.50
C LYS A 207 -5.83 -35.00 13.04
N GLY A 208 -5.75 -35.27 11.74
CA GLY A 208 -4.63 -35.97 11.13
C GLY A 208 -3.39 -35.11 11.30
N LYS A 209 -2.38 -35.66 11.96
CA LYS A 209 -1.00 -35.20 11.84
C LYS A 209 -0.75 -34.90 10.35
N PRO A 210 -0.24 -33.72 9.98
CA PRO A 210 -0.01 -33.41 8.57
C PRO A 210 0.78 -34.55 7.93
N PRO A 211 0.40 -34.99 6.72
CA PRO A 211 1.06 -36.09 6.05
C PRO A 211 2.56 -35.81 5.97
N ALA A 212 3.37 -36.83 6.25
CA ALA A 212 4.81 -36.70 6.16
C ALA A 212 5.18 -36.24 4.73
N PRO A 213 6.08 -35.26 4.56
CA PRO A 213 6.46 -34.80 3.24
C PRO A 213 7.08 -35.94 2.45
N LEU A 214 6.71 -36.06 1.15
CA LEU A 214 7.27 -37.06 0.25
C LEU A 214 8.81 -37.02 0.25
N PRO A 215 9.49 -38.17 0.10
CA PRO A 215 10.95 -38.19 0.00
C PRO A 215 11.43 -37.38 -1.21
N ALA A 216 12.67 -36.88 -1.15
CA ALA A 216 13.30 -36.24 -2.30
C ALA A 216 13.49 -37.28 -3.41
N VAL A 217 13.29 -36.87 -4.66
CA VAL A 217 13.58 -37.68 -5.85
C VAL A 217 14.97 -37.34 -6.37
N GLU A 218 15.74 -38.31 -6.87
CA GLU A 218 17.11 -38.05 -7.34
C GLU A 218 17.15 -37.09 -8.54
N ASN A 219 16.13 -37.12 -9.41
CA ASN A 219 16.04 -36.29 -10.60
C ASN A 219 14.62 -35.68 -10.72
N LYS A 220 14.52 -34.37 -10.54
CA LYS A 220 13.24 -33.63 -10.53
C LYS A 220 12.60 -33.58 -11.93
N GLU A 221 13.40 -33.44 -12.99
CA GLU A 221 12.92 -33.40 -14.37
C GLU A 221 12.32 -34.74 -14.78
N GLN A 222 12.97 -35.86 -14.44
CA GLN A 222 12.45 -37.19 -14.69
C GLN A 222 11.13 -37.43 -13.94
N TRP A 223 11.02 -36.94 -12.69
CA TRP A 223 9.78 -37.04 -11.94
C TRP A 223 8.65 -36.24 -12.61
N LEU A 224 8.90 -34.99 -13.04
CA LEU A 224 7.91 -34.18 -13.75
C LEU A 224 7.50 -34.80 -15.09
N GLN A 225 8.45 -35.39 -15.82
CA GLN A 225 8.18 -36.08 -17.11
C GLN A 225 7.45 -37.41 -16.95
N ALA A 226 7.59 -38.07 -15.78
CA ALA A 226 6.89 -39.32 -15.49
C ALA A 226 5.41 -39.14 -15.15
N LEU A 227 4.96 -37.90 -14.88
CA LEU A 227 3.55 -37.58 -14.65
C LEU A 227 2.77 -37.68 -15.98
N PRO A 228 1.49 -38.13 -15.96
CA PRO A 228 0.68 -38.23 -17.17
C PRO A 228 0.54 -36.87 -17.86
N GLN A 229 1.04 -36.72 -19.09
CA GLN A 229 1.07 -35.39 -19.75
C GLN A 229 -0.31 -34.81 -20.06
N ASN A 230 -1.30 -35.68 -20.33
CA ASN A 230 -2.63 -35.26 -20.77
C ASN A 230 -3.66 -35.19 -19.63
N GLU A 231 -3.29 -35.64 -18.43
CA GLU A 231 -4.22 -35.75 -17.31
C GLU A 231 -3.53 -35.35 -16.01
N LEU A 232 -4.19 -34.50 -15.22
CA LEU A 232 -3.77 -34.20 -13.85
C LEU A 232 -4.27 -35.33 -12.93
N THR A 233 -3.37 -35.86 -12.10
CA THR A 233 -3.74 -36.82 -11.04
C THR A 233 -4.69 -36.16 -10.02
N GLY A 234 -5.38 -36.96 -9.19
CA GLY A 234 -6.33 -36.41 -8.20
C GLY A 234 -5.71 -35.41 -7.22
N GLU A 235 -4.47 -35.63 -6.79
CA GLU A 235 -3.74 -34.69 -5.94
C GLU A 235 -3.29 -33.43 -6.70
N GLU A 236 -2.97 -33.55 -8.00
CA GLU A 236 -2.67 -32.40 -8.87
C GLU A 236 -3.90 -31.52 -9.09
N VAL A 237 -5.07 -32.13 -9.37
CA VAL A 237 -6.34 -31.41 -9.49
C VAL A 237 -6.67 -30.68 -8.20
N ASN A 238 -6.43 -31.31 -7.04
CA ASN A 238 -6.64 -30.69 -5.75
C ASN A 238 -5.71 -29.48 -5.52
N LEU A 239 -4.39 -29.62 -5.75
CA LEU A 239 -3.46 -28.50 -5.60
C LEU A 239 -3.78 -27.35 -6.57
N ARG A 240 -4.10 -27.67 -7.83
CA ARG A 240 -4.56 -26.71 -8.84
C ARG A 240 -5.79 -25.94 -8.36
N GLN A 241 -6.82 -26.64 -7.89
CA GLN A 241 -8.06 -26.00 -7.44
C GLN A 241 -7.81 -25.08 -6.25
N VAL A 242 -6.97 -25.51 -5.30
CA VAL A 242 -6.61 -24.70 -4.13
C VAL A 242 -5.86 -23.43 -4.54
N LEU A 243 -4.97 -23.49 -5.54
CA LEU A 243 -4.30 -22.30 -6.09
C LEU A 243 -5.27 -21.33 -6.77
N LEU A 244 -6.21 -21.86 -7.55
CA LEU A 244 -7.25 -21.05 -8.20
C LEU A 244 -8.17 -20.38 -7.16
N ASP A 245 -8.63 -21.12 -6.16
CA ASP A 245 -9.44 -20.59 -5.06
C ASP A 245 -8.70 -19.52 -4.25
N TRP A 246 -7.38 -19.70 -4.07
CA TRP A 246 -6.52 -18.72 -3.40
C TRP A 246 -6.41 -17.43 -4.22
N LEU A 247 -6.21 -17.51 -5.53
CA LEU A 247 -6.20 -16.34 -6.42
C LEU A 247 -7.56 -15.62 -6.43
N ASP A 248 -8.66 -16.35 -6.49
CA ASP A 248 -10.00 -15.78 -6.44
C ASP A 248 -10.27 -15.08 -5.09
N ALA A 249 -9.77 -15.66 -3.99
CA ALA A 249 -9.82 -15.03 -2.67
C ALA A 249 -8.93 -13.77 -2.59
N TRP A 250 -7.75 -13.79 -3.24
CA TRP A 250 -6.86 -12.64 -3.32
C TRP A 250 -7.52 -11.46 -4.05
N ALA A 251 -8.14 -11.72 -5.20
CA ALA A 251 -8.82 -10.71 -6.01
C ALA A 251 -9.99 -10.03 -5.29
N ARG A 252 -10.62 -10.72 -4.32
CA ARG A 252 -11.73 -10.19 -3.51
C ARG A 252 -11.30 -9.38 -2.29
N ARG A 253 -10.00 -9.30 -1.98
CA ARG A 253 -9.55 -8.56 -0.80
C ARG A 253 -9.88 -7.06 -0.93
N PRO A 254 -10.43 -6.42 0.13
CA PRO A 254 -10.72 -4.99 0.09
C PRO A 254 -9.45 -4.18 -0.23
N GLN A 255 -9.54 -3.27 -1.21
CA GLN A 255 -8.45 -2.35 -1.53
C GLN A 255 -8.10 -1.54 -0.27
N GLY A 256 -6.94 -1.81 0.33
CA GLY A 256 -6.45 -1.09 1.52
C GLY A 256 -5.96 -1.98 2.67
N LYS A 257 -6.35 -3.27 2.71
CA LYS A 257 -5.90 -4.21 3.75
C LYS A 257 -5.07 -5.35 3.14
N GLY A 258 -3.82 -5.07 2.79
CA GLY A 258 -2.87 -6.07 2.29
C GLY A 258 -1.74 -5.48 1.43
N PRO A 259 -0.75 -6.30 1.02
CA PRO A 259 0.27 -5.89 0.07
C PRO A 259 -0.39 -5.34 -1.19
N LYS A 260 -0.11 -4.07 -1.51
CA LYS A 260 -0.58 -3.45 -2.75
C LYS A 260 0.22 -4.06 -3.91
N GLY A 261 -0.32 -5.08 -4.56
CA GLY A 261 0.36 -5.74 -5.68
C GLY A 261 -0.35 -6.98 -6.19
N ALA A 262 0.15 -7.49 -7.32
CA ALA A 262 -0.22 -8.81 -7.82
C ALA A 262 0.16 -9.89 -6.77
N PRO A 263 -0.60 -10.99 -6.68
CA PRO A 263 -0.31 -12.06 -5.74
C PRO A 263 1.08 -12.67 -6.01
N LEU A 264 1.96 -12.70 -5.01
CA LEU A 264 3.26 -13.35 -5.15
C LEU A 264 3.15 -14.85 -4.91
N LEU A 265 4.00 -15.65 -5.55
CA LEU A 265 4.09 -17.09 -5.29
C LEU A 265 4.48 -17.37 -3.82
N GLY A 266 5.25 -16.47 -3.21
CA GLY A 266 5.54 -16.49 -1.78
C GLY A 266 4.31 -16.30 -0.90
N ASP A 267 3.34 -15.49 -1.34
CA ASP A 267 2.08 -15.30 -0.62
C ASP A 267 1.18 -16.54 -0.72
N ALA A 268 1.21 -17.25 -1.86
CA ALA A 268 0.52 -18.52 -2.02
C ALA A 268 1.05 -19.57 -1.02
N MET A 269 2.37 -19.56 -0.80
CA MET A 269 3.02 -20.44 0.18
C MET A 269 2.67 -20.12 1.64
N ASN A 270 2.12 -18.93 1.92
CA ASN A 270 1.58 -18.61 3.25
C ASN A 270 0.14 -19.12 3.44
N ASP A 271 -0.56 -19.53 2.37
CA ASP A 271 -1.87 -20.20 2.48
C ASP A 271 -1.67 -21.66 2.92
N SER A 272 -2.29 -22.01 4.06
CA SER A 272 -2.17 -23.34 4.66
C SER A 272 -2.67 -24.48 3.77
N ARG A 273 -3.67 -24.21 2.92
CA ARG A 273 -4.24 -25.20 1.98
C ARG A 273 -3.28 -25.44 0.83
N VAL A 274 -2.68 -24.37 0.29
CA VAL A 274 -1.66 -24.47 -0.78
C VAL A 274 -0.46 -25.26 -0.25
N THR A 275 0.01 -24.94 0.95
CA THR A 275 1.13 -25.66 1.59
C THR A 275 0.80 -27.13 1.82
N GLN A 276 -0.41 -27.44 2.27
CA GLN A 276 -0.83 -28.83 2.48
C GLN A 276 -0.93 -29.61 1.15
N GLY A 277 -1.48 -29.01 0.10
CA GLY A 277 -1.54 -29.60 -1.24
C GLY A 277 -0.14 -29.85 -1.79
N ARG A 278 0.76 -28.87 -1.65
CA ARG A 278 2.18 -29.02 -2.00
C ARG A 278 2.84 -30.18 -1.26
N MET A 279 2.70 -30.27 0.07
CA MET A 279 3.37 -31.33 0.86
C MET A 279 2.88 -32.73 0.52
N ARG A 280 1.62 -32.86 0.07
CA ARG A 280 1.02 -34.14 -0.34
C ARG A 280 1.47 -34.57 -1.73
N LEU A 281 1.63 -33.62 -2.65
CA LEU A 281 1.88 -33.90 -4.05
C LEU A 281 3.36 -33.84 -4.43
N LEU A 282 4.09 -32.83 -3.96
CA LEU A 282 5.42 -32.49 -4.46
C LEU A 282 6.54 -33.11 -3.61
N PRO A 283 7.50 -33.84 -4.22
CA PRO A 283 8.75 -34.20 -3.57
C PRO A 283 9.47 -32.96 -3.01
N ARG A 284 10.25 -33.13 -1.94
CA ARG A 284 10.90 -31.99 -1.23
C ARG A 284 11.77 -31.10 -2.11
N ASN A 285 12.35 -31.65 -3.17
CA ASN A 285 13.24 -30.95 -4.09
C ASN A 285 12.55 -30.44 -5.37
N VAL A 286 11.24 -30.64 -5.52
CA VAL A 286 10.45 -30.07 -6.61
C VAL A 286 9.73 -28.84 -6.07
N SER A 287 10.02 -27.66 -6.63
CA SER A 287 9.40 -26.42 -6.21
C SER A 287 7.97 -26.28 -6.76
N LEU A 288 7.17 -25.45 -6.08
CA LEU A 288 5.83 -25.11 -6.58
C LEU A 288 5.89 -24.35 -7.92
N LYS A 289 6.94 -23.53 -8.13
CA LYS A 289 7.21 -22.80 -9.38
C LYS A 289 7.32 -23.79 -10.56
N GLU A 290 8.23 -24.75 -10.45
CA GLU A 290 8.50 -25.75 -11.50
C GLU A 290 7.26 -26.59 -11.82
N TRP A 291 6.49 -26.98 -10.79
CA TRP A 291 5.27 -27.74 -11.01
C TRP A 291 4.19 -26.91 -11.70
N ILE A 292 3.99 -25.65 -11.30
CA ILE A 292 3.02 -24.75 -11.96
C ILE A 292 3.37 -24.62 -13.44
N GLU A 293 4.62 -24.27 -13.76
CA GLU A 293 5.09 -24.10 -15.15
C GLU A 293 4.92 -25.37 -15.98
N ALA A 294 5.27 -26.54 -15.43
CA ALA A 294 5.23 -27.81 -16.16
C ALA A 294 3.82 -28.39 -16.33
N ARG A 295 2.89 -28.13 -15.41
CA ARG A 295 1.61 -28.86 -15.33
C ARG A 295 0.37 -28.01 -15.54
N ILE A 296 0.39 -26.76 -15.08
CA ILE A 296 -0.75 -25.85 -15.17
C ILE A 296 -0.37 -24.48 -15.73
N GLY A 297 0.73 -24.40 -16.48
CA GLY A 297 1.23 -23.17 -17.11
C GLY A 297 0.25 -22.54 -18.11
N GLY A 298 -0.70 -23.32 -18.63
CA GLY A 298 -1.80 -22.79 -19.45
C GLY A 298 -2.90 -22.07 -18.67
N GLU A 299 -3.03 -22.36 -17.37
CA GLU A 299 -4.07 -21.81 -16.48
C GLU A 299 -3.54 -20.80 -15.47
N LEU A 300 -2.26 -20.91 -15.11
CA LEU A 300 -1.54 -19.97 -14.28
C LEU A 300 -0.26 -19.54 -15.00
N GLU A 301 -0.05 -18.24 -15.10
CA GLU A 301 1.19 -17.66 -15.61
C GLU A 301 2.04 -17.19 -14.43
N LEU A 302 3.33 -17.54 -14.45
CA LEU A 302 4.30 -17.02 -13.50
C LEU A 302 5.11 -15.91 -14.18
N ARG A 303 5.10 -14.71 -13.59
CA ARG A 303 5.83 -13.55 -14.11
C ARG A 303 6.83 -13.07 -13.07
N GLU A 304 8.05 -12.77 -13.48
CA GLU A 304 9.01 -12.10 -12.59
C GLU A 304 8.81 -10.58 -12.68
N ASN A 305 8.56 -9.95 -11.54
CA ASN A 305 8.39 -8.50 -11.48
C ASN A 305 9.75 -7.78 -11.44
N GLN A 306 9.72 -6.44 -11.44
CA GLN A 306 10.94 -5.61 -11.43
C GLN A 306 11.85 -5.84 -10.21
N ARG A 307 11.36 -6.52 -9.18
CA ARG A 307 12.11 -6.86 -7.96
C ARG A 307 12.63 -8.30 -7.98
N GLY A 308 12.45 -9.04 -9.08
CA GLY A 308 12.79 -10.46 -9.17
C GLY A 308 11.86 -11.37 -8.38
N GLN A 309 10.70 -10.88 -7.93
CA GLN A 309 9.71 -11.70 -7.24
C GLN A 309 8.77 -12.34 -8.27
N VAL A 310 8.39 -13.60 -8.04
CA VAL A 310 7.48 -14.33 -8.93
C VAL A 310 6.04 -14.02 -8.56
N GLU A 311 5.34 -13.33 -9.45
CA GLU A 311 3.90 -13.07 -9.43
C GLU A 311 3.14 -14.25 -10.06
N VAL A 312 2.01 -14.63 -9.47
CA VAL A 312 1.11 -15.67 -9.98
C VAL A 312 -0.12 -15.00 -10.56
N VAL A 313 -0.36 -15.18 -11.84
CA VAL A 313 -1.50 -14.59 -12.55
C VAL A 313 -2.32 -15.72 -13.16
N ARG A 314 -3.64 -15.58 -13.24
CA ARG A 314 -4.50 -16.56 -13.91
C ARG A 314 -4.29 -16.43 -15.43
N SER A 315 -3.66 -17.44 -16.03
CA SER A 315 -3.55 -17.58 -17.49
C SER A 315 -4.90 -18.05 -18.00
N GLY A 316 -5.73 -17.14 -18.55
CA GLY A 316 -7.08 -17.51 -18.97
C GLY A 316 -8.11 -16.39 -19.02
N GLY A 317 -7.76 -15.17 -18.65
CA GLY A 317 -8.30 -14.01 -19.37
C GLY A 317 -7.46 -13.85 -20.62
N GLU A 318 -8.06 -13.82 -21.80
CA GLU A 318 -7.37 -13.43 -23.04
C GLU A 318 -6.75 -12.03 -22.88
N ALA A 319 -5.54 -11.92 -22.32
CA ALA A 319 -4.90 -10.63 -22.11
C ALA A 319 -3.37 -10.77 -21.94
N ASN A 320 -2.71 -10.97 -23.08
CA ASN A 320 -1.74 -9.97 -23.49
C ASN A 320 -2.06 -9.50 -24.92
N GLN A 321 -3.35 -9.43 -25.26
CA GLN A 321 -3.77 -8.41 -26.21
C GLN A 321 -3.67 -7.10 -25.44
N ASP A 322 -2.90 -6.17 -26.00
CA ASP A 322 -2.94 -4.77 -25.60
C ASP A 322 -4.41 -4.40 -25.32
N PRO A 323 -4.77 -3.86 -24.15
CA PRO A 323 -6.13 -3.41 -23.87
C PRO A 323 -6.68 -2.52 -25.00
N ASN A 324 -5.79 -1.82 -25.70
CA ASN A 324 -6.11 -1.06 -26.90
C ASN A 324 -6.36 -1.93 -28.13
N GLY A 325 -5.67 -3.06 -28.27
CA GLY A 325 -5.79 -3.98 -29.41
C GLY A 325 -7.18 -4.55 -29.60
N ILE A 326 -7.93 -4.78 -28.52
CA ILE A 326 -9.35 -5.15 -28.61
C ILE A 326 -10.17 -4.00 -29.19
N LEU A 327 -9.97 -2.76 -28.71
CA LEU A 327 -10.67 -1.60 -29.24
C LEU A 327 -10.27 -1.28 -30.69
N ASP A 328 -9.00 -1.54 -31.06
CA ASP A 328 -8.46 -1.36 -32.41
C ASP A 328 -8.96 -2.46 -33.37
N SER A 329 -9.37 -3.62 -32.85
CA SER A 329 -9.94 -4.72 -33.65
C SER A 329 -11.43 -4.53 -33.96
N LEU A 330 -12.11 -3.60 -33.26
CA LEU A 330 -13.52 -3.31 -33.50
C LEU A 330 -13.67 -2.49 -34.80
N PRO A 331 -14.70 -2.76 -35.62
CA PRO A 331 -14.93 -1.98 -36.84
C PRO A 331 -15.13 -0.50 -36.54
N GLU A 332 -14.33 0.39 -37.13
CA GLU A 332 -14.41 1.85 -36.87
C GLU A 332 -15.79 2.44 -37.24
N ASP A 333 -16.39 1.94 -38.32
CA ASP A 333 -17.61 2.52 -38.91
C ASP A 333 -18.93 1.95 -38.36
N ALA A 334 -18.88 0.93 -37.49
CA ALA A 334 -20.08 0.28 -36.99
C ALA A 334 -19.92 -0.22 -35.56
N LEU A 335 -20.92 0.07 -34.72
CA LEU A 335 -21.07 -0.54 -33.40
C LEU A 335 -21.71 -1.92 -33.58
N ASN A 336 -21.11 -2.95 -33.00
CA ASN A 336 -21.76 -4.26 -32.92
C ASN A 336 -22.98 -4.22 -31.96
N GLU A 337 -23.76 -5.31 -31.90
CA GLU A 337 -24.99 -5.35 -31.09
C GLU A 337 -24.73 -5.11 -29.59
N GLN A 338 -23.62 -5.61 -29.06
CA GLN A 338 -23.23 -5.44 -27.66
C GLN A 338 -22.77 -4.00 -27.37
N GLU A 339 -22.05 -3.39 -28.31
CA GLU A 339 -21.67 -1.98 -28.27
C GLU A 339 -22.89 -1.07 -28.34
N LEU A 340 -23.88 -1.41 -29.16
CA LEU A 340 -25.12 -0.66 -29.29
C LEU A 340 -25.97 -0.74 -28.01
N GLU A 341 -25.99 -1.90 -27.35
CA GLU A 341 -26.60 -2.08 -26.02
C GLU A 341 -25.92 -1.17 -24.99
N LEU A 342 -24.58 -1.23 -24.89
CA LEU A 342 -23.81 -0.39 -23.96
C LEU A 342 -24.02 1.12 -24.25
N ARG A 343 -23.99 1.52 -25.53
CA ARG A 343 -24.28 2.90 -25.96
C ARG A 343 -25.66 3.35 -25.49
N THR A 344 -26.68 2.53 -25.72
CA THR A 344 -28.07 2.85 -25.36
C THR A 344 -28.22 3.06 -23.86
N LEU A 345 -27.58 2.22 -23.05
CA LEU A 345 -27.60 2.34 -21.59
C LEU A 345 -26.85 3.56 -21.09
N VAL A 346 -25.68 3.87 -21.68
CA VAL A 346 -24.92 5.09 -21.37
C VAL A 346 -25.75 6.34 -21.68
N LEU A 347 -26.31 6.45 -22.90
CA LEU A 347 -27.14 7.58 -23.30
C LEU A 347 -28.42 7.68 -22.45
N GLY A 348 -29.04 6.55 -22.12
CA GLY A 348 -30.21 6.49 -21.23
C GLY A 348 -29.91 7.03 -19.84
N ALA A 349 -28.77 6.64 -19.24
CA ALA A 349 -28.33 7.17 -17.95
C ALA A 349 -28.08 8.69 -18.00
N LEU A 350 -27.45 9.17 -19.08
CA LEU A 350 -27.18 10.61 -19.28
C LEU A 350 -28.44 11.44 -19.54
N SER A 351 -29.46 10.86 -20.14
CA SER A 351 -30.75 11.54 -20.38
C SER A 351 -31.51 11.82 -19.08
N SER A 352 -31.30 11.00 -18.05
CA SER A 352 -32.02 11.09 -16.78
C SER A 352 -31.34 12.07 -15.79
N SER A 353 -30.02 12.19 -15.84
CA SER A 353 -29.25 13.06 -14.94
C SER A 353 -27.85 13.34 -15.48
N ARG A 354 -27.24 14.45 -15.03
CA ARG A 354 -25.79 14.63 -15.20
C ARG A 354 -25.09 13.60 -14.33
N ASN A 355 -24.27 12.75 -14.95
CA ASN A 355 -23.53 11.70 -14.25
C ASN A 355 -22.03 12.00 -14.32
N ARG A 356 -21.34 11.78 -13.21
CA ARG A 356 -19.88 11.60 -13.25
C ARG A 356 -19.55 10.25 -13.87
N LEU A 357 -18.40 10.13 -14.52
CA LEU A 357 -17.92 8.88 -15.11
C LEU A 357 -17.93 7.75 -14.08
N THR A 358 -17.57 8.04 -12.82
CA THR A 358 -17.59 7.08 -11.71
C THR A 358 -19.00 6.61 -11.33
N GLN A 359 -20.01 7.48 -11.43
CA GLN A 359 -21.41 7.10 -11.19
C GLN A 359 -21.94 6.26 -12.35
N LEU A 360 -21.58 6.63 -13.58
CA LEU A 360 -21.95 5.89 -14.78
C LEU A 360 -21.33 4.48 -14.78
N SER A 361 -20.07 4.34 -14.37
CA SER A 361 -19.39 3.04 -14.22
C SER A 361 -19.87 2.24 -13.00
N GLN A 362 -20.65 2.82 -12.10
CA GLN A 362 -21.30 2.11 -10.99
C GLN A 362 -22.75 1.72 -11.31
N ASN A 363 -23.31 2.21 -12.43
CA ASN A 363 -24.65 1.84 -12.85
C ASN A 363 -24.71 0.33 -13.17
N PRO A 364 -25.57 -0.47 -12.50
CA PRO A 364 -25.60 -1.92 -12.66
C PRO A 364 -25.87 -2.37 -14.10
N ALA A 365 -26.73 -1.66 -14.84
CA ALA A 365 -27.05 -1.99 -16.22
C ALA A 365 -25.86 -1.73 -17.15
N VAL A 366 -25.20 -0.57 -17.00
CA VAL A 366 -24.00 -0.21 -17.77
C VAL A 366 -22.87 -1.20 -17.50
N MET A 367 -22.65 -1.59 -16.24
CA MET A 367 -21.64 -2.58 -15.87
C MET A 367 -21.94 -3.98 -16.41
N ALA A 368 -23.19 -4.41 -16.38
CA ALA A 368 -23.60 -5.68 -16.95
C ALA A 368 -23.35 -5.72 -18.47
N ALA A 369 -23.71 -4.65 -19.20
CA ALA A 369 -23.45 -4.54 -20.63
C ALA A 369 -21.95 -4.45 -20.96
N LYS A 370 -21.17 -3.68 -20.17
CA LYS A 370 -19.71 -3.59 -20.31
C LYS A 370 -19.08 -4.98 -20.24
N ARG A 371 -19.39 -5.75 -19.19
CA ARG A 371 -18.81 -7.08 -18.95
C ARG A 371 -19.17 -8.14 -19.98
N LYS A 372 -20.20 -7.92 -20.81
CA LYS A 372 -20.54 -8.87 -21.88
C LYS A 372 -19.50 -8.92 -22.99
N PHE A 373 -18.73 -7.84 -23.21
CA PHE A 373 -17.84 -7.76 -24.38
C PHE A 373 -16.55 -6.95 -24.18
N LEU A 374 -16.49 -6.05 -23.20
CA LEU A 374 -15.26 -5.35 -22.86
C LEU A 374 -14.55 -6.09 -21.72
N PRO A 375 -13.24 -6.36 -21.85
CA PRO A 375 -12.43 -6.80 -20.73
C PRO A 375 -12.52 -5.83 -19.55
N ASP A 376 -12.35 -6.34 -18.34
CA ASP A 376 -12.42 -5.52 -17.12
C ASP A 376 -11.35 -4.41 -17.12
N GLU A 377 -10.22 -4.65 -17.80
CA GLU A 377 -9.07 -3.76 -17.97
C GLU A 377 -9.37 -2.55 -18.86
N VAL A 378 -10.32 -2.65 -19.79
CA VAL A 378 -10.66 -1.54 -20.69
C VAL A 378 -11.56 -0.55 -19.92
N PRO A 379 -11.11 0.68 -19.64
CA PRO A 379 -11.90 1.64 -18.88
C PRO A 379 -13.08 2.13 -19.71
N LEU A 380 -14.24 2.33 -19.06
CA LEU A 380 -15.45 2.81 -19.73
C LEU A 380 -15.23 4.15 -20.44
N SER A 381 -14.36 5.03 -19.88
CA SER A 381 -14.01 6.29 -20.53
C SER A 381 -13.37 6.13 -21.89
N GLU A 382 -12.47 5.16 -22.04
CA GLU A 382 -11.76 4.97 -23.29
C GLU A 382 -12.67 4.43 -24.38
N TRP A 383 -13.56 3.49 -24.01
CA TRP A 383 -14.61 3.05 -24.92
C TRP A 383 -15.55 4.21 -25.31
N ILE A 384 -15.97 5.04 -24.35
CA ILE A 384 -16.81 6.22 -24.62
C ILE A 384 -16.11 7.15 -25.62
N ASP A 385 -14.87 7.55 -25.35
CA ASP A 385 -14.13 8.51 -26.18
C ASP A 385 -13.90 7.98 -27.61
N ARG A 386 -13.56 6.70 -27.75
CA ARG A 386 -13.26 6.11 -29.06
C ARG A 386 -14.50 5.76 -29.88
N ARG A 387 -15.56 5.24 -29.24
CA ARG A 387 -16.70 4.61 -29.95
C ARG A 387 -17.92 5.51 -30.02
N ILE A 388 -18.15 6.33 -29.01
CA ILE A 388 -19.30 7.26 -28.96
C ILE A 388 -18.87 8.70 -28.65
N GLY A 389 -17.59 9.02 -28.85
CA GLY A 389 -17.02 10.34 -28.55
C GLY A 389 -17.65 11.48 -29.37
N GLY A 390 -18.30 11.16 -30.50
CA GLY A 390 -19.09 12.11 -31.27
C GLY A 390 -20.43 12.49 -30.62
N GLU A 391 -20.98 11.62 -29.79
CA GLU A 391 -22.29 11.80 -29.13
C GLU A 391 -22.16 12.19 -27.66
N VAL A 392 -21.07 11.75 -27.03
CA VAL A 392 -20.80 11.94 -25.61
C VAL A 392 -19.43 12.57 -25.46
N GLU A 393 -19.29 13.50 -24.53
CA GLU A 393 -17.98 14.04 -24.13
C GLU A 393 -17.75 13.85 -22.65
N ILE A 394 -16.50 13.51 -22.30
CA ILE A 394 -16.00 13.45 -20.93
C ILE A 394 -15.18 14.72 -20.68
N THR A 395 -15.61 15.53 -19.72
CA THR A 395 -14.93 16.78 -19.35
C THR A 395 -13.71 16.51 -18.45
N ALA A 396 -12.83 17.51 -18.29
CA ALA A 396 -11.62 17.40 -17.47
C ALA A 396 -11.89 17.07 -15.98
N ASP A 397 -13.07 17.43 -15.49
CA ASP A 397 -13.57 17.12 -14.14
C ASP A 397 -14.37 15.80 -14.07
N ASN A 398 -14.21 14.92 -15.07
CA ASN A 398 -14.85 13.60 -15.17
C ASN A 398 -16.38 13.62 -15.22
N TRP A 399 -17.00 14.71 -15.68
CA TRP A 399 -18.42 14.69 -16.01
C TRP A 399 -18.63 14.15 -17.40
N VAL A 400 -19.69 13.35 -17.55
CA VAL A 400 -20.11 12.80 -18.82
C VAL A 400 -21.38 13.53 -19.24
N ARG A 401 -21.39 14.07 -20.45
CA ARG A 401 -22.57 14.76 -21.01
C ARG A 401 -22.73 14.44 -22.48
N THR A 402 -23.98 14.47 -22.94
CA THR A 402 -24.27 14.36 -24.37
C THR A 402 -23.80 15.63 -25.08
N ARG A 403 -23.11 15.50 -26.20
CA ARG A 403 -22.91 16.62 -27.11
C ARG A 403 -24.28 16.96 -27.66
N SER A 404 -24.88 18.03 -27.16
CA SER A 404 -26.01 18.66 -27.85
C SER A 404 -25.52 18.95 -29.26
N ASN A 405 -26.11 18.31 -30.27
CA ASN A 405 -25.93 18.67 -31.68
C ASN A 405 -26.28 20.15 -31.79
N GLY A 406 -25.28 20.99 -31.65
CA GLY A 406 -25.41 22.42 -31.84
C GLY A 406 -25.87 22.57 -33.27
N ASN A 407 -27.11 23.00 -33.41
CA ASN A 407 -27.74 23.37 -34.65
C ASN A 407 -26.68 24.13 -35.47
N ALA A 408 -26.24 23.52 -36.57
CA ALA A 408 -25.37 24.17 -37.53
C ALA A 408 -26.18 25.34 -38.09
N THR A 409 -26.02 26.52 -37.49
CA THR A 409 -26.55 27.75 -38.01
C THR A 409 -25.89 27.96 -39.36
N GLU A 410 -26.64 27.69 -40.42
CA GLU A 410 -26.27 27.97 -41.79
C GLU A 410 -25.76 29.42 -41.89
N GLU A 411 -24.51 29.57 -42.34
CA GLU A 411 -24.00 30.84 -42.85
C GLU A 411 -24.91 31.32 -43.99
N PRO A 412 -25.53 32.50 -43.90
CA PRO A 412 -26.25 33.05 -45.04
C PRO A 412 -25.25 33.58 -46.06
N ALA A 413 -25.26 32.95 -47.24
CA ALA A 413 -24.60 33.44 -48.44
C ALA A 413 -25.07 34.87 -48.77
N GLN A 414 -24.16 35.84 -48.69
CA GLN A 414 -24.38 37.18 -49.23
C GLN A 414 -23.87 37.25 -50.67
N GLY A 415 -24.81 37.32 -51.61
CA GLY A 415 -24.59 37.80 -52.96
C GLY A 415 -24.57 39.34 -53.04
N PRO A 416 -24.15 39.90 -54.19
CA PRO A 416 -23.56 41.24 -54.29
C PRO A 416 -24.56 42.32 -54.71
N ALA A 417 -24.36 43.58 -54.28
CA ALA A 417 -24.50 44.78 -55.12
C ALA A 417 -24.32 46.11 -54.33
N SER A 418 -23.57 47.02 -54.97
CA SER A 418 -23.71 48.49 -55.00
C SER A 418 -23.49 49.34 -53.73
N GLY A 419 -22.47 50.22 -53.79
CA GLY A 419 -22.12 51.28 -52.81
C GLY A 419 -23.02 52.53 -52.89
N PRO A 420 -22.53 53.79 -52.76
CA PRO A 420 -21.19 54.28 -52.38
C PRO A 420 -21.19 55.39 -51.30
N GLY A 421 -20.00 55.74 -50.80
CA GLY A 421 -19.72 56.93 -49.98
C GLY A 421 -18.78 56.56 -48.83
N GLY A 422 -17.52 56.95 -48.76
CA GLY A 422 -16.86 58.15 -49.24
C GLY A 422 -16.48 58.98 -48.02
N PHE A 423 -15.30 58.76 -47.43
CA PHE A 423 -14.57 59.84 -46.74
C PHE A 423 -13.08 59.51 -46.56
N LYS A 424 -12.29 60.44 -47.11
CA LYS A 424 -10.85 60.74 -47.02
C LYS A 424 -10.17 60.44 -45.68
N GLY A 425 -8.94 59.95 -45.77
CA GLY A 425 -7.97 59.95 -44.67
C GLY A 425 -6.59 59.44 -45.11
N GLU A 426 -5.86 60.28 -45.84
CA GLU A 426 -4.46 60.07 -46.24
C GLU A 426 -3.54 59.97 -45.02
N SER A 427 -2.60 59.01 -45.02
CA SER A 427 -1.28 59.15 -44.38
C SER A 427 -0.31 58.13 -44.98
N LYS A 428 0.57 58.66 -45.84
CA LYS A 428 1.76 58.02 -46.41
C LYS A 428 2.78 57.68 -45.33
N GLY A 429 3.44 56.54 -45.48
CA GLY A 429 4.64 56.16 -44.75
C GLY A 429 5.29 54.94 -45.37
N GLU A 430 5.93 55.11 -46.53
CA GLU A 430 6.89 54.15 -47.08
C GLU A 430 8.15 54.13 -46.19
N SER A 431 8.64 52.95 -45.83
CA SER A 431 10.08 52.66 -45.83
C SER A 431 10.33 51.16 -45.83
N LYS A 432 11.13 50.79 -46.81
CA LYS A 432 11.56 49.48 -47.29
C LYS A 432 12.73 48.98 -46.44
N GLY A 433 12.74 47.71 -46.06
CA GLY A 433 13.86 47.10 -45.35
C GLY A 433 13.83 45.58 -45.48
N GLU A 434 14.40 45.08 -46.58
CA GLU A 434 14.71 43.66 -46.80
C GLU A 434 15.71 43.17 -45.74
N SER A 435 15.42 42.04 -45.10
CA SER A 435 16.44 41.18 -44.48
C SER A 435 15.97 39.73 -44.51
N LYS A 436 16.69 38.98 -45.35
CA LYS A 436 16.71 37.52 -45.51
C LYS A 436 17.32 36.88 -44.26
N GLY A 437 16.70 35.86 -43.68
CA GLY A 437 17.27 35.09 -42.58
C GLY A 437 16.48 33.82 -42.26
N GLU A 438 16.95 32.70 -42.81
CA GLU A 438 17.02 31.35 -42.22
C GLU A 438 15.80 30.70 -41.53
N SER A 439 15.28 29.67 -42.21
CA SER A 439 15.14 28.29 -41.73
C SER A 439 14.51 28.04 -40.34
N LYS A 440 13.20 27.74 -40.33
CA LYS A 440 12.51 27.05 -39.22
C LYS A 440 11.96 25.71 -39.71
N GLY A 441 12.64 24.62 -39.34
CA GLY A 441 12.08 23.27 -39.34
C GLY A 441 11.44 23.01 -37.98
N GLU A 442 10.11 22.90 -37.95
CA GLU A 442 9.31 22.73 -36.74
C GLU A 442 8.88 21.25 -36.64
N SER A 443 9.66 20.45 -35.92
CA SER A 443 9.27 19.08 -35.54
C SER A 443 8.45 19.13 -34.26
N LYS A 444 7.14 18.90 -34.39
CA LYS A 444 6.21 18.67 -33.27
C LYS A 444 6.53 17.34 -32.58
N GLY A 445 7.20 17.41 -31.42
CA GLY A 445 7.43 16.29 -30.51
C GLY A 445 6.17 15.91 -29.75
N LYS A 446 5.73 14.67 -29.96
CA LYS A 446 4.62 13.94 -29.31
C LYS A 446 4.84 13.86 -27.78
N GLY A 447 3.95 14.47 -26.99
CA GLY A 447 3.93 14.34 -25.53
C GLY A 447 3.36 12.97 -25.11
N LYS A 448 4.19 12.16 -24.43
CA LYS A 448 3.79 10.90 -23.77
C LYS A 448 3.28 11.20 -22.36
N ASN A 449 2.05 10.82 -22.06
CA ASN A 449 1.47 10.89 -20.71
C ASN A 449 2.05 9.78 -19.82
N GLY A 450 2.83 10.17 -18.81
CA GLY A 450 3.33 9.29 -17.75
C GLY A 450 2.55 9.51 -16.46
N LYS A 451 1.66 8.56 -16.11
CA LYS A 451 0.91 8.55 -14.85
C LYS A 451 1.46 7.42 -13.97
N GLY A 452 2.47 7.76 -13.18
CA GLY A 452 3.16 6.83 -12.25
C GLY A 452 4.38 7.42 -11.54
N LYS A 453 4.73 8.69 -11.83
CA LYS A 453 5.97 9.32 -11.33
C LYS A 453 5.79 10.22 -10.11
N SER A 454 4.56 10.56 -9.72
CA SER A 454 4.30 11.62 -8.73
C SER A 454 4.80 11.29 -7.32
N ASP A 455 4.67 10.04 -6.88
CA ASP A 455 4.92 9.70 -5.47
C ASP A 455 6.42 9.46 -5.20
N ALA A 456 7.12 8.91 -6.19
CA ALA A 456 8.58 8.78 -6.15
C ALA A 456 9.26 10.15 -6.27
N ASP A 457 8.77 11.03 -7.16
CA ASP A 457 9.29 12.40 -7.27
C ASP A 457 9.00 13.21 -6.00
N SER A 458 7.84 13.01 -5.34
CA SER A 458 7.52 13.68 -4.08
C SER A 458 8.45 13.24 -2.93
N SER A 459 8.69 11.93 -2.79
CA SER A 459 9.59 11.41 -1.75
C SER A 459 11.03 11.88 -1.95
N ARG A 460 11.49 11.92 -3.20
CA ARG A 460 12.81 12.43 -3.56
C ARG A 460 12.94 13.93 -3.26
N ASN A 461 11.92 14.73 -3.57
CA ASN A 461 11.92 16.17 -3.26
C ASN A 461 11.97 16.44 -1.75
N LEU A 462 11.29 15.63 -0.93
CA LEU A 462 11.37 15.74 0.52
C LEU A 462 12.76 15.38 1.05
N ALA A 463 13.39 14.33 0.50
CA ALA A 463 14.77 13.97 0.83
C ALA A 463 15.77 15.10 0.48
N GLU A 464 15.67 15.67 -0.73
CA GLU A 464 16.52 16.80 -1.13
C GLU A 464 16.33 18.03 -0.25
N ASN A 465 15.10 18.33 0.15
CA ASN A 465 14.81 19.45 1.04
C ASN A 465 15.40 19.25 2.43
N PHE A 466 15.41 18.03 2.94
CA PHE A 466 16.09 17.70 4.19
C PHE A 466 17.59 17.96 4.07
N PHE A 467 18.27 17.42 3.07
CA PHE A 467 19.72 17.64 2.91
C PHE A 467 20.09 19.11 2.68
N LYS A 468 19.25 19.87 1.97
CA LYS A 468 19.45 21.33 1.78
C LYS A 468 19.29 22.14 3.07
N SER A 469 18.53 21.65 4.04
CA SER A 469 18.36 22.31 5.34
C SER A 469 19.52 22.05 6.30
N LEU A 470 20.36 21.04 6.04
CA LEU A 470 21.52 20.74 6.87
C LEU A 470 22.67 21.71 6.57
N PRO A 471 23.50 22.06 7.57
CA PRO A 471 24.70 22.87 7.33
C PRO A 471 25.65 22.16 6.37
N ALA A 472 26.11 22.88 5.33
CA ALA A 472 26.92 22.29 4.27
C ALA A 472 28.32 21.84 4.72
N MET A 473 28.90 22.50 5.72
CA MET A 473 30.30 22.33 6.13
C MET A 473 30.49 21.64 7.49
N ASN A 474 29.45 21.60 8.32
CA ASN A 474 29.54 21.05 9.68
C ASN A 474 28.40 20.05 9.91
N PHE A 475 28.67 19.08 10.77
CA PHE A 475 27.61 18.25 11.35
C PHE A 475 26.94 19.01 12.49
N THR A 476 25.63 18.80 12.64
CA THR A 476 24.92 19.13 13.87
C THR A 476 25.34 18.16 14.99
N GLU A 477 25.14 18.53 16.26
CA GLU A 477 25.48 17.66 17.41
C GLU A 477 24.81 16.27 17.30
N ALA A 478 23.55 16.22 16.84
CA ALA A 478 22.86 14.95 16.60
C ALA A 478 23.51 14.15 15.45
N GLU A 479 23.94 14.82 14.36
CA GLU A 479 24.64 14.16 13.26
C GLU A 479 26.01 13.62 13.69
N GLU A 480 26.75 14.35 14.52
CA GLU A 480 28.01 13.88 15.13
C GLU A 480 27.76 12.66 15.99
N ALA A 481 26.73 12.67 16.85
CA ALA A 481 26.36 11.52 17.66
C ALA A 481 25.99 10.27 16.82
N LEU A 482 25.30 10.45 15.69
CA LEU A 482 24.99 9.33 14.78
C LEU A 482 26.25 8.82 14.07
N ARG A 483 27.13 9.71 13.62
CA ARG A 483 28.43 9.35 13.03
C ARG A 483 29.27 8.55 14.02
N ASP A 484 29.42 9.05 15.24
CA ASP A 484 30.22 8.41 16.29
C ASP A 484 29.64 7.05 16.69
N ALA A 485 28.31 6.92 16.76
CA ALA A 485 27.65 5.63 17.00
C ALA A 485 27.97 4.60 15.89
N ILE A 486 27.97 5.02 14.63
CA ILE A 486 28.30 4.14 13.50
C ILE A 486 29.78 3.75 13.51
N LEU A 487 30.69 4.70 13.80
CA LEU A 487 32.12 4.40 13.92
C LEU A 487 32.41 3.46 15.09
N CYS A 488 31.79 3.70 16.25
CA CYS A 488 31.88 2.83 17.42
C CYS A 488 31.34 1.42 17.13
N PHE A 489 30.25 1.30 16.37
CA PHE A 489 29.73 0.02 15.89
C PHE A 489 30.76 -0.71 15.00
N LEU A 490 31.41 -0.01 14.08
CA LEU A 490 32.43 -0.58 13.20
C LEU A 490 33.70 -0.98 13.97
N GLU A 491 34.14 -0.18 14.92
CA GLU A 491 35.32 -0.46 15.77
C GLU A 491 35.09 -1.68 16.67
N ASN A 492 33.87 -1.84 17.19
CA ASN A 492 33.50 -2.98 18.05
C ASN A 492 33.04 -4.21 17.25
N TRP A 493 33.09 -4.17 15.92
CA TRP A 493 32.65 -5.26 15.07
C TRP A 493 33.64 -6.43 15.15
N ALA A 494 33.24 -7.49 15.85
CA ALA A 494 34.09 -8.67 16.13
C ALA A 494 33.75 -9.90 15.28
N GLU A 495 32.70 -9.84 14.45
CA GLU A 495 32.35 -10.96 13.58
C GLU A 495 33.31 -11.04 12.38
N GLU A 496 33.54 -12.26 11.89
CA GLU A 496 34.40 -12.53 10.73
C GLU A 496 33.82 -11.93 9.44
N GLU A 497 32.49 -11.91 9.33
CA GLU A 497 31.77 -11.30 8.22
C GLU A 497 31.85 -9.76 8.26
N ALA A 498 31.91 -9.12 7.10
CA ALA A 498 31.87 -7.67 7.01
C ALA A 498 30.57 -7.07 7.62
N PRO A 499 30.65 -5.95 8.35
CA PRO A 499 29.48 -5.34 8.97
C PRO A 499 28.48 -4.88 7.91
N THR A 500 27.26 -5.41 7.98
CA THR A 500 26.18 -5.01 7.06
C THR A 500 25.43 -3.80 7.62
N LEU A 501 24.90 -2.96 6.72
CA LEU A 501 24.05 -1.83 7.09
C LEU A 501 22.81 -2.28 7.90
N SER A 502 22.29 -3.48 7.61
CA SER A 502 21.20 -4.09 8.37
C SER A 502 21.61 -4.40 9.81
N LYS A 503 22.80 -4.98 10.02
CA LYS A 503 23.37 -5.25 11.36
C LYS A 503 23.63 -3.95 12.11
N ALA A 504 24.13 -2.90 11.45
CA ALA A 504 24.29 -1.57 12.04
C ALA A 504 22.96 -0.97 12.54
N MET A 505 21.83 -1.19 11.86
CA MET A 505 20.51 -0.73 12.35
C MET A 505 19.96 -1.53 13.55
N LEU A 506 20.51 -2.73 13.81
CA LEU A 506 20.15 -3.52 14.99
C LEU A 506 20.84 -2.99 16.25
N ASP A 507 21.94 -2.25 16.10
CA ASP A 507 22.63 -1.61 17.21
C ASP A 507 21.70 -0.57 17.90
N PRO A 508 21.54 -0.63 19.24
CA PRO A 508 20.65 0.28 19.96
C PRO A 508 21.03 1.75 19.82
N GLU A 509 22.33 2.06 19.79
CA GLU A 509 22.82 3.43 19.80
C GLU A 509 22.72 4.06 18.42
N VAL A 510 23.08 3.31 17.37
CA VAL A 510 22.82 3.72 15.97
C VAL A 510 21.34 3.97 15.76
N ARG A 511 20.46 3.12 16.29
CA ARG A 511 19.00 3.29 16.15
C ARG A 511 18.49 4.53 16.89
N ARG A 512 18.96 4.78 18.12
CA ARG A 512 18.60 5.96 18.91
C ARG A 512 19.00 7.24 18.17
N CYS A 513 20.27 7.37 17.79
CA CYS A 513 20.78 8.54 17.06
C CYS A 513 20.10 8.72 15.70
N LYS A 514 19.78 7.63 15.00
CA LYS A 514 19.06 7.68 13.72
C LYS A 514 17.69 8.36 13.85
N LEU A 515 16.95 8.08 14.93
CA LEU A 515 15.64 8.69 15.16
C LEU A 515 15.72 10.18 15.49
N GLU A 516 16.85 10.63 16.02
CA GLU A 516 17.12 12.04 16.32
C GLU A 516 17.54 12.83 15.08
N VAL A 517 18.34 12.21 14.20
CA VAL A 517 18.89 12.87 12.99
C VAL A 517 17.96 12.80 11.79
N LEU A 518 17.34 11.65 11.53
CA LEU A 518 16.57 11.42 10.31
C LEU A 518 15.09 11.80 10.48
N PRO A 519 14.46 12.39 9.45
CA PRO A 519 13.06 12.77 9.52
C PRO A 519 12.16 11.54 9.66
N LYS A 520 11.13 11.66 10.49
CA LYS A 520 10.10 10.61 10.68
C LYS A 520 9.45 10.24 9.34
N GLY A 521 9.10 8.98 9.17
CA GLY A 521 8.45 8.46 7.95
C GLY A 521 9.41 7.91 6.88
N ASN A 522 10.69 7.67 7.23
CA ASN A 522 11.69 7.04 6.35
C ASN A 522 11.88 7.75 5.00
N VAL A 523 11.70 9.08 4.96
CA VAL A 523 11.90 9.89 3.75
C VAL A 523 13.36 9.81 3.27
N VAL A 524 14.29 9.79 4.22
CA VAL A 524 15.74 9.63 3.98
C VAL A 524 16.18 8.34 4.64
N SER A 525 16.78 7.45 3.86
CA SER A 525 17.33 6.21 4.39
C SER A 525 18.69 6.45 5.06
N LEU A 526 19.06 5.60 6.02
CA LEU A 526 20.38 5.66 6.66
C LEU A 526 21.51 5.52 5.62
N LYS A 527 21.31 4.66 4.60
CA LYS A 527 22.21 4.53 3.46
C LYS A 527 22.47 5.88 2.76
N GLU A 528 21.39 6.56 2.38
CA GLU A 528 21.48 7.82 1.64
C GLU A 528 22.11 8.93 2.49
N TRP A 529 21.83 8.95 3.80
CA TRP A 529 22.48 9.88 4.72
C TRP A 529 23.99 9.61 4.83
N ILE A 530 24.41 8.35 5.02
CA ILE A 530 25.84 7.98 5.06
C ILE A 530 26.52 8.38 3.74
N GLU A 531 25.96 8.03 2.59
CA GLU A 531 26.56 8.34 1.28
C GLU A 531 26.72 9.85 1.04
N ARG A 532 25.76 10.68 1.46
CA ARG A 532 25.80 12.13 1.24
C ARG A 532 26.58 12.91 2.30
N ARG A 533 26.55 12.45 3.55
CA ARG A 533 27.08 13.19 4.71
C ARG A 533 28.40 12.62 5.20
N LEU A 534 28.57 11.30 5.14
CA LEU A 534 29.78 10.59 5.55
C LEU A 534 30.53 9.94 4.38
N GLY A 535 30.17 10.21 3.12
CA GLY A 535 30.77 9.54 1.95
C GLY A 535 32.28 9.72 1.76
N GLY A 536 32.91 10.62 2.52
CA GLY A 536 34.38 10.75 2.57
C GLY A 536 35.04 9.96 3.70
N GLU A 537 34.27 9.47 4.68
CA GLU A 537 34.76 8.72 5.85
C GLU A 537 34.29 7.27 5.84
N LEU A 538 33.07 7.04 5.36
CA LEU A 538 32.43 5.74 5.28
C LEU A 538 32.02 5.45 3.85
N GLU A 539 32.16 4.19 3.45
CA GLU A 539 31.69 3.68 2.17
C GLU A 539 30.66 2.58 2.36
N ILE A 540 29.68 2.53 1.45
CA ILE A 540 28.68 1.46 1.40
C ILE A 540 28.85 0.72 0.08
N VAL A 541 29.19 -0.56 0.16
CA VAL A 541 29.43 -1.42 -1.00
C VAL A 541 28.42 -2.58 -0.99
N ARG A 542 28.07 -3.12 -2.16
CA ARG A 542 27.33 -4.38 -2.24
C ARG A 542 28.32 -5.54 -2.28
N ASN A 543 28.21 -6.47 -1.33
CA ASN A 543 29.01 -7.69 -1.35
C ASN A 543 28.44 -8.73 -2.35
N GLU A 544 29.09 -9.88 -2.47
CA GLU A 544 28.72 -10.95 -3.41
C GLU A 544 27.32 -11.53 -3.14
N THR A 545 26.85 -11.46 -1.89
CA THR A 545 25.50 -11.89 -1.50
C THR A 545 24.42 -10.83 -1.76
N GLY A 546 24.79 -9.67 -2.31
CA GLY A 546 23.89 -8.56 -2.62
C GLY A 546 23.53 -7.68 -1.40
N ASN A 547 24.12 -7.96 -0.25
CA ASN A 547 23.94 -7.19 0.97
C ASN A 547 24.77 -5.90 0.94
N LEU A 548 24.25 -4.83 1.53
CA LEU A 548 24.97 -3.58 1.71
C LEU A 548 25.90 -3.70 2.92
N VAL A 549 27.20 -3.75 2.67
CA VAL A 549 28.25 -3.68 3.69
C VAL A 549 28.72 -2.25 3.86
N ILE A 550 29.03 -1.87 5.10
CA ILE A 550 29.51 -0.54 5.47
C ILE A 550 30.96 -0.67 5.95
N GLY A 551 31.85 0.19 5.49
CA GLY A 551 33.27 0.19 5.86
C GLY A 551 33.85 1.60 5.96
N ILE A 552 35.04 1.72 6.54
CA ILE A 552 35.79 2.99 6.57
C ILE A 552 36.39 3.21 5.19
N CYS A 553 36.17 4.40 4.62
CA CYS A 553 36.66 4.74 3.29
C CYS A 553 38.18 4.69 3.23
N GLY A 554 38.72 3.98 2.23
CA GLY A 554 40.16 3.82 2.05
C GLY A 554 40.78 2.66 2.84
N ASP A 555 40.02 1.97 3.68
CA ASP A 555 40.42 0.63 4.14
C ASP A 555 40.28 -0.34 2.95
N PRO A 556 41.37 -0.91 2.41
CA PRO A 556 41.34 -1.58 1.11
C PRO A 556 40.40 -2.79 1.01
N GLU A 557 39.78 -3.28 2.08
CA GLU A 557 38.96 -4.50 2.03
C GLU A 557 37.77 -4.57 3.01
N PRO A 558 36.59 -3.96 2.71
CA PRO A 558 35.32 -4.37 3.31
C PRO A 558 34.72 -5.64 2.67
N ALA A 559 35.28 -6.13 1.54
CA ALA A 559 34.69 -7.22 0.75
C ALA A 559 35.60 -8.46 0.56
N LYS A 560 36.82 -8.50 1.10
CA LYS A 560 37.83 -9.52 0.73
C LYS A 560 38.47 -10.31 1.88
N ARG A 561 38.05 -10.14 3.14
CA ARG A 561 38.62 -10.90 4.27
C ARG A 561 38.40 -12.42 4.20
N GLU A 562 37.48 -12.93 3.38
CA GLU A 562 37.26 -14.39 3.25
C GLU A 562 38.28 -15.12 2.34
N ALA A 563 39.21 -14.42 1.66
CA ALA A 563 40.14 -15.04 0.71
C ALA A 563 41.61 -15.07 1.16
N ALA A 564 41.97 -14.45 2.29
CA ALA A 564 43.38 -14.26 2.66
C ALA A 564 43.94 -15.30 3.66
N ASP A 565 43.10 -16.12 4.30
CA ASP A 565 43.56 -17.17 5.23
C ASP A 565 43.97 -18.49 4.55
N ASP A 566 43.94 -18.58 3.22
CA ASP A 566 44.33 -19.80 2.47
C ASP A 566 45.59 -19.63 1.60
N TRP A 567 46.40 -18.57 1.80
CA TRP A 567 47.65 -18.38 1.04
C TRP A 567 48.96 -18.37 1.88
N GLU A 568 48.92 -18.44 3.21
CA GLU A 568 50.11 -18.74 4.03
C GLU A 568 50.32 -20.26 4.23
N GLN A 569 50.46 -21.00 3.13
CA GLN A 569 51.27 -22.22 3.14
C GLN A 569 52.54 -22.00 2.31
N GLY A 570 53.54 -21.42 2.97
CA GLY A 570 54.90 -21.38 2.45
C GLY A 570 55.47 -22.79 2.23
N PRO A 571 56.32 -23.00 1.21
CA PRO A 571 56.92 -24.30 0.93
C PRO A 571 58.07 -24.55 1.92
N GLY A 572 57.91 -25.51 2.84
CA GLY A 572 58.97 -25.77 3.81
C GLY A 572 58.72 -26.87 4.83
N LYS A 573 58.33 -28.08 4.42
CA LYS A 573 58.55 -29.29 5.24
C LYS A 573 59.57 -30.20 4.60
N VAL A 574 60.76 -30.16 5.19
CA VAL A 574 61.89 -31.07 4.98
C VAL A 574 61.43 -32.52 5.27
N PRO A 575 61.76 -33.51 4.43
CA PRO A 575 61.38 -34.90 4.68
C PRO A 575 62.15 -35.46 5.87
N ARG A 576 61.42 -36.03 6.83
CA ARG A 576 61.96 -36.79 7.96
C ARG A 576 62.58 -38.07 7.42
N VAL A 577 63.90 -38.12 7.50
CA VAL A 577 64.74 -39.32 7.29
C VAL A 577 64.19 -40.45 8.16
N GLN A 578 63.79 -41.54 7.52
CA GLN A 578 63.72 -42.85 8.15
C GLN A 578 65.16 -43.34 8.30
N THR A 579 65.57 -43.59 9.54
CA THR A 579 66.72 -44.42 9.87
C THR A 579 66.22 -45.49 10.83
N GLU A 580 66.83 -46.65 10.65
CA GLU A 580 66.54 -47.99 11.19
C GLU A 580 66.27 -48.09 12.69
#